data_AF-A0A6L3F0M0-F1
#
_entry.id   AF-A0A6L3F0M0-F1
#
_cell.length_a   1.000
_cell.length_b   1.000
_cell.length_c   1.000
_cell.angle_alpha   90.00
_cell.angle_beta   90.00
_cell.angle_gamma   90.00
#
_symmetry.space_group_name_H-M   'P 1'
#
loop_
_entity.id
_entity.type
_entity.pdbx_description
1 polymer ?
#
loop_
_entity_poly.entity_id
_entity_poly.type
_entity_poly.pdbx_seq_one_letter_code
_entity_poly.pdbx_strand_id
1 'polypeptide(L)'
;MKSFRGRDWKRPFRLCSVQPFLEATIISIFILGLFYYWFGIANRYSIFLYGHTTVGIPLSQPFDEMTRSRYWMAGLVAAGMVMLIYMAANWLQAQLAVRRNQHFLPSAWWHVWLFGSVPLIIGIPLITMTVNRPTLPPALAAACVVATLLGLAVALLPGKWAAEQPVDLFWLAADGVGLIPSLLLLRVIELPGRGLSVSNATVWIFSVGGIIGGIVWLAVMTFLRIWRRKEMPRSGALLLAGFGLSYVLMPLVHYLLATPPAYRYISTASNFFAF
;
A
#
# COMPACT_ATOMS: atom_id res chain seq x y z
N MET A 1 25.08 16.04 -25.83
CA MET A 1 25.95 16.65 -24.80
C MET A 1 25.63 18.13 -24.69
N LYS A 2 24.92 18.56 -23.63
CA LYS A 2 24.79 19.99 -23.25
C LYS A 2 25.43 20.18 -21.89
N SER A 3 26.43 21.06 -21.87
CA SER A 3 27.22 21.51 -20.73
C SER A 3 26.34 21.98 -19.57
N PHE A 4 26.42 21.28 -18.44
CA PHE A 4 25.89 21.74 -17.15
C PHE A 4 26.96 22.62 -16.49
N ARG A 5 26.84 23.94 -16.67
CA ARG A 5 27.60 24.93 -15.89
C ARG A 5 27.16 24.89 -14.43
N GLY A 6 28.16 24.95 -13.55
CA GLY A 6 28.04 24.86 -12.10
C GLY A 6 27.01 25.82 -11.51
N ARG A 7 26.08 25.24 -10.73
CA ARG A 7 25.39 25.95 -9.67
C ARG A 7 26.13 25.68 -8.38
N ASP A 8 26.66 26.75 -7.82
CA ASP A 8 27.42 26.80 -6.58
C ASP A 8 26.46 26.48 -5.42
N TRP A 9 26.49 25.24 -4.93
CA TRP A 9 25.66 24.74 -3.83
C TRP A 9 26.23 25.18 -2.48
N LYS A 10 26.19 26.48 -2.19
CA LYS A 10 26.34 26.95 -0.81
C LYS A 10 25.08 26.56 -0.04
N ARG A 11 25.12 25.37 0.56
CA ARG A 11 24.06 24.78 1.39
C ARG A 11 23.86 25.65 2.63
N PRO A 12 22.66 26.20 2.88
CA PRO A 12 22.26 26.47 4.24
C PRO A 12 21.92 25.12 4.89
N PHE A 13 22.91 24.54 5.58
CA PHE A 13 22.64 23.66 6.70
C PHE A 13 21.89 24.51 7.74
N ARG A 14 20.61 24.20 8.04
CA ARG A 14 19.96 24.35 9.36
C ARG A 14 18.43 24.21 9.23
N LEU A 15 17.88 23.26 10.02
CA LEU A 15 16.48 22.85 10.29
C LEU A 15 16.10 21.41 9.85
N CYS A 16 17.08 20.50 9.74
CA CYS A 16 16.93 19.18 9.11
C CYS A 16 16.08 18.11 9.85
N SER A 17 15.64 18.29 11.10
CA SER A 17 14.99 17.20 11.86
C SER A 17 13.51 17.41 12.24
N VAL A 18 13.00 18.65 12.24
CA VAL A 18 11.65 18.93 12.78
C VAL A 18 10.54 18.47 11.83
N GLN A 19 10.70 18.72 10.53
CA GLN A 19 9.70 18.37 9.53
C GLN A 19 9.44 16.85 9.42
N PRO A 20 10.47 15.98 9.22
CA PRO A 20 10.22 14.55 9.13
C PRO A 20 9.63 13.97 10.43
N PHE A 21 10.00 14.53 11.59
CA PHE A 21 9.43 14.13 12.87
C PHE A 21 7.94 14.49 12.99
N LEU A 22 7.55 15.70 12.57
CA LEU A 22 6.14 16.12 12.56
C LEU A 22 5.31 15.26 11.60
N GLU A 23 5.79 15.04 10.38
CA GLU A 23 5.15 14.16 9.40
C GLU A 23 4.97 12.74 9.96
N ALA A 24 6.03 12.18 10.54
CA ALA A 24 6.01 10.87 11.19
C ALA A 24 5.00 10.81 12.34
N THR A 25 4.92 11.87 13.16
CA THR A 25 3.97 11.97 14.26
C THR A 25 2.53 11.94 13.75
N ILE A 26 2.21 12.76 12.75
CA ILE A 26 0.86 12.82 12.16
C ILE A 26 0.47 11.47 11.53
N ILE A 27 1.37 10.88 10.76
CA ILE A 27 1.15 9.56 10.13
C ILE A 27 0.94 8.48 11.20
N SER A 28 1.73 8.50 12.27
CA SER A 28 1.61 7.52 13.35
C SER A 28 0.30 7.66 14.09
N ILE A 29 -0.11 8.88 14.45
CA ILE A 29 -1.42 9.17 15.07
C ILE A 29 -2.55 8.67 14.16
N PHE A 30 -2.47 8.95 12.86
CA PHE A 30 -3.47 8.52 11.90
C PHE A 30 -3.59 6.99 11.83
N ILE A 31 -2.47 6.27 11.66
CA ILE A 31 -2.47 4.80 11.62
C ILE A 31 -2.96 4.21 12.94
N LEU A 32 -2.47 4.69 14.08
CA LEU A 32 -2.92 4.22 15.40
C LEU A 32 -4.40 4.51 15.62
N GLY A 33 -4.92 5.64 15.13
CA GLY A 33 -6.34 5.95 15.13
C GLY A 33 -7.16 4.95 14.31
N LEU A 34 -6.69 4.55 13.13
CA LEU A 34 -7.34 3.50 12.32
C LEU A 34 -7.33 2.15 13.04
N PHE A 35 -6.20 1.75 13.63
CA PHE A 35 -6.11 0.52 14.42
C PHE A 35 -7.04 0.56 15.63
N TYR A 36 -7.07 1.68 16.37
CA TYR A 36 -7.97 1.86 17.50
C TYR A 36 -9.44 1.81 17.08
N TYR A 37 -9.78 2.40 15.93
CA TYR A 37 -11.12 2.29 15.38
C TYR A 37 -11.47 0.85 15.01
N TRP A 38 -10.67 0.16 14.19
CA TRP A 38 -10.98 -1.19 13.71
C TRP A 38 -10.96 -2.27 14.79
N PHE A 39 -10.00 -2.20 15.72
CA PHE A 39 -9.87 -3.19 16.79
C PHE A 39 -10.62 -2.78 18.06
N GLY A 40 -10.71 -1.49 18.37
CA GLY A 40 -11.33 -1.03 19.62
C GLY A 40 -12.82 -0.75 19.49
N ILE A 41 -13.21 0.07 18.51
CA ILE A 41 -14.55 0.67 18.44
C ILE A 41 -15.49 -0.09 17.50
N ALA A 42 -15.03 -0.37 16.29
CA ALA A 42 -15.86 -0.90 15.22
C ALA A 42 -16.31 -2.34 15.53
N ASN A 43 -17.49 -2.70 15.01
CA ASN A 43 -18.00 -4.05 15.17
C ASN A 43 -17.10 -5.05 14.43
N ARG A 44 -16.36 -5.87 15.17
CA ARG A 44 -15.43 -6.86 14.62
C ARG A 44 -16.12 -7.96 13.80
N TYR A 45 -17.40 -8.24 14.07
CA TYR A 45 -18.21 -9.12 13.22
C TYR A 45 -18.39 -8.56 11.82
N SER A 46 -18.37 -7.24 11.66
CA SER A 46 -18.44 -6.58 10.35
C SER A 46 -17.04 -6.36 9.76
N ILE A 47 -16.10 -5.82 10.53
CA ILE A 47 -14.77 -5.42 10.01
C ILE A 47 -13.91 -6.63 9.65
N PHE A 48 -13.95 -7.69 10.46
CA PHE A 48 -13.17 -8.91 10.24
C PHE A 48 -14.05 -10.09 9.80
N LEU A 49 -15.33 -9.81 9.52
CA LEU A 49 -16.33 -10.80 9.09
C LEU A 49 -16.41 -12.00 10.02
N TYR A 50 -16.39 -11.86 11.35
CA TYR A 50 -16.63 -13.00 12.25
C TYR A 50 -18.03 -13.57 12.03
N GLY A 51 -18.17 -14.89 12.11
CA GLY A 51 -19.47 -15.56 11.93
C GLY A 51 -20.02 -15.48 10.50
N HIS A 52 -19.20 -15.17 9.50
CA HIS A 52 -19.59 -15.18 8.10
C HIS A 52 -19.14 -16.49 7.43
N THR A 53 -19.97 -17.02 6.55
CA THR A 53 -19.71 -18.24 5.77
C THR A 53 -20.10 -18.01 4.31
N THR A 54 -19.51 -18.79 3.41
CA THR A 54 -19.89 -18.87 2.00
C THR A 54 -19.83 -20.34 1.57
N VAL A 55 -20.39 -20.67 0.40
CA VAL A 55 -20.43 -22.06 -0.09
C VAL A 55 -19.02 -22.68 -0.10
N GLY A 56 -18.84 -23.80 0.60
CA GLY A 56 -17.57 -24.50 0.70
C GLY A 56 -16.56 -23.90 1.70
N ILE A 57 -16.91 -22.84 2.43
CA ILE A 57 -16.03 -22.18 3.40
C ILE A 57 -16.70 -22.20 4.79
N PRO A 58 -16.07 -22.81 5.81
CA PRO A 58 -16.59 -22.84 7.17
C PRO A 58 -16.93 -21.47 7.73
N LEU A 59 -17.75 -21.46 8.78
CA LEU A 59 -18.06 -20.24 9.54
C LEU A 59 -16.76 -19.62 10.07
N SER A 60 -16.51 -18.36 9.74
CA SER A 60 -15.31 -17.67 10.18
C SER A 60 -15.30 -17.49 11.70
N GLN A 61 -14.17 -17.84 12.31
CA GLN A 61 -13.94 -17.73 13.74
C GLN A 61 -12.81 -16.75 14.03
N PRO A 62 -12.82 -16.13 15.22
CA PRO A 62 -11.63 -15.42 15.68
C PRO A 62 -10.41 -16.35 15.62
N PHE A 63 -9.36 -15.89 14.95
CA PHE A 63 -8.09 -16.60 14.81
C PHE A 63 -8.13 -17.88 13.95
N ASP A 64 -9.12 -18.10 13.10
CA ASP A 64 -8.93 -19.05 11.99
C ASP A 64 -7.93 -18.50 10.95
N GLU A 65 -7.46 -19.33 10.02
CA GLU A 65 -6.45 -18.94 9.04
C GLU A 65 -6.88 -17.70 8.23
N MET A 66 -8.14 -17.67 7.79
CA MET A 66 -8.69 -16.60 6.98
C MET A 66 -8.73 -15.27 7.76
N THR A 67 -9.24 -15.29 8.97
CA THR A 67 -9.44 -14.12 9.83
C THR A 67 -8.10 -13.62 10.38
N ARG A 68 -7.15 -14.51 10.69
CA ARG A 68 -5.75 -14.13 11.01
C ARG A 68 -5.17 -13.24 9.92
N SER A 69 -5.42 -13.58 8.66
CA SER A 69 -4.91 -12.80 7.53
C SER A 69 -5.52 -11.40 7.45
N ARG A 70 -6.80 -11.26 7.79
CA ARG A 70 -7.49 -9.96 7.80
C ARG A 70 -6.89 -9.00 8.82
N TYR A 71 -6.39 -9.49 9.95
CA TYR A 71 -5.79 -8.63 10.98
C TYR A 71 -4.56 -7.90 10.46
N TRP A 72 -3.59 -8.62 9.89
CA TRP A 72 -2.37 -7.98 9.40
C TRP A 72 -2.58 -7.22 8.09
N MET A 73 -3.57 -7.63 7.27
CA MET A 73 -4.02 -6.86 6.10
C MET A 73 -4.52 -5.46 6.46
N ALA A 74 -5.03 -5.24 7.68
CA ALA A 74 -5.41 -3.92 8.15
C ALA A 74 -4.23 -2.92 8.11
N GLY A 75 -3.01 -3.41 8.36
CA GLY A 75 -1.79 -2.62 8.23
C GLY A 75 -1.53 -2.13 6.81
N LEU A 76 -1.76 -2.99 5.81
CA LEU A 76 -1.62 -2.63 4.39
C LEU A 76 -2.72 -1.67 3.92
N VAL A 77 -3.95 -1.84 4.41
CA VAL A 77 -5.04 -0.88 4.15
C VAL A 77 -4.71 0.50 4.73
N ALA A 78 -4.21 0.56 5.98
CA ALA A 78 -3.77 1.81 6.60
C ALA A 78 -2.61 2.46 5.82
N ALA A 79 -1.62 1.66 5.41
CA ALA A 79 -0.52 2.14 4.57
C ALA A 79 -1.00 2.67 3.21
N GLY A 80 -2.00 2.02 2.59
CA GLY A 80 -2.64 2.50 1.37
C GLY A 80 -3.30 3.88 1.56
N MET A 81 -3.97 4.10 2.69
CA MET A 81 -4.56 5.41 3.01
C MET A 81 -3.46 6.47 3.15
N VAL A 82 -2.38 6.13 3.87
CA VAL A 82 -1.22 7.02 4.01
C VAL A 82 -0.59 7.32 2.66
N MET A 83 -0.43 6.35 1.76
CA MET A 83 0.15 6.57 0.44
C MET A 83 -0.61 7.66 -0.33
N LEU A 84 -1.95 7.57 -0.39
CA LEU A 84 -2.78 8.55 -1.09
C LEU A 84 -2.71 9.94 -0.44
N ILE A 85 -2.87 10.01 0.89
CA ILE A 85 -2.87 11.27 1.63
C ILE A 85 -1.49 11.93 1.55
N TYR A 86 -0.41 11.16 1.74
CA TYR A 86 0.95 11.66 1.73
C TYR A 86 1.37 12.15 0.34
N MET A 87 1.02 11.42 -0.73
CA MET A 87 1.23 11.88 -2.11
C MET A 87 0.47 13.18 -2.40
N ALA A 88 -0.81 13.25 -2.03
CA ALA A 88 -1.62 14.44 -2.23
C ALA A 88 -1.08 15.64 -1.45
N ALA A 89 -0.68 15.44 -0.18
CA ALA A 89 -0.11 16.48 0.66
C ALA A 89 1.22 17.02 0.09
N ASN A 90 2.13 16.13 -0.35
CA ASN A 90 3.40 16.53 -0.96
C ASN A 90 3.19 17.30 -2.27
N TRP A 91 2.27 16.83 -3.12
CA TRP A 91 1.91 17.53 -4.34
C TRP A 91 1.34 18.93 -4.06
N LEU A 92 0.36 19.04 -3.15
CA LEU A 92 -0.26 20.32 -2.78
C LEU A 92 0.75 21.30 -2.17
N GLN A 93 1.64 20.84 -1.29
CA GLN A 93 2.69 21.66 -0.70
C GLN A 93 3.65 22.19 -1.77
N ALA A 94 4.03 21.36 -2.75
CA ALA A 94 4.84 21.79 -3.89
C ALA A 94 4.13 22.87 -4.72
N GLN A 95 2.83 22.68 -5.02
CA GLN A 95 2.04 23.69 -5.76
C GLN A 95 1.95 25.02 -5.00
N LEU A 96 1.73 24.97 -3.68
CA LEU A 96 1.67 26.16 -2.84
C LEU A 96 3.02 26.88 -2.76
N ALA A 97 4.13 26.15 -2.69
CA ALA A 97 5.46 26.73 -2.69
C ALA A 97 5.77 27.45 -4.00
N VAL A 98 5.43 26.85 -5.15
CA VAL A 98 5.57 27.50 -6.46
C VAL A 98 4.79 28.81 -6.51
N ARG A 99 3.54 28.83 -6.03
CA ARG A 99 2.73 30.07 -5.96
C ARG A 99 3.34 31.15 -5.05
N ARG A 100 4.14 30.75 -4.07
CA ARG A 100 4.83 31.66 -3.13
C ARG A 100 6.25 32.01 -3.57
N ASN A 101 6.69 31.60 -4.77
CA ASN A 101 8.09 31.71 -5.23
C ASN A 101 9.09 31.08 -4.23
N GLN A 102 8.68 29.98 -3.58
CA GLN A 102 9.48 29.21 -2.64
C GLN A 102 9.82 27.84 -3.24
N HIS A 103 10.95 27.27 -2.82
CA HIS A 103 11.30 25.90 -3.13
C HIS A 103 10.84 24.97 -2.02
N PHE A 104 9.97 24.00 -2.35
CA PHE A 104 9.59 22.93 -1.45
C PHE A 104 10.57 21.76 -1.57
N LEU A 105 11.08 21.30 -0.43
CA LEU A 105 11.93 20.12 -0.34
C LEU A 105 11.20 19.09 0.54
N PRO A 106 10.67 17.99 -0.03
CA PRO A 106 10.00 16.98 0.75
C PRO A 106 10.97 16.25 1.66
N SER A 107 10.49 15.82 2.83
CA SER A 107 11.25 14.99 3.76
C SER A 107 11.70 13.69 3.08
N ALA A 108 12.92 13.23 3.39
CA ALA A 108 13.34 11.92 2.92
C ALA A 108 12.46 10.83 3.57
N TRP A 109 11.86 9.99 2.74
CA TRP A 109 10.87 8.98 3.17
C TRP A 109 11.35 8.11 4.33
N TRP A 110 12.64 7.75 4.34
CA TRP A 110 13.21 6.86 5.36
C TRP A 110 13.33 7.52 6.73
N HIS A 111 13.48 8.86 6.80
CA HIS A 111 13.44 9.57 8.08
C HIS A 111 12.03 9.52 8.66
N VAL A 112 11.02 9.81 7.84
CA VAL A 112 9.60 9.75 8.24
C VAL A 112 9.24 8.33 8.69
N TRP A 113 9.68 7.33 7.93
CA TRP A 113 9.49 5.92 8.26
C TRP A 113 10.18 5.54 9.58
N LEU A 114 11.44 5.92 9.78
CA LEU A 114 12.20 5.59 11.00
C LEU A 114 11.56 6.22 12.23
N PHE A 115 11.25 7.53 12.19
CA PHE A 115 10.58 8.20 13.31
C PHE A 115 9.17 7.65 13.56
N GLY A 116 8.44 7.28 12.51
CA GLY A 116 7.09 6.71 12.65
C GLY A 116 7.11 5.27 13.12
N SER A 117 8.19 4.51 12.87
CA SER A 117 8.27 3.10 13.24
C SER A 117 8.18 2.88 14.76
N VAL A 118 8.81 3.74 15.56
CA VAL A 118 8.85 3.61 17.03
C VAL A 118 7.44 3.64 17.65
N PRO A 119 6.62 4.70 17.46
CA PRO A 119 5.26 4.72 18.01
C PRO A 119 4.37 3.62 17.42
N LEU A 120 4.59 3.18 16.17
CA LEU A 120 3.80 2.10 15.57
C LEU A 120 4.12 0.72 16.15
N ILE A 121 5.41 0.43 16.39
CA ILE A 121 5.88 -0.82 17.04
C ILE A 121 5.30 -0.96 18.45
N ILE A 122 5.11 0.16 19.16
CA ILE A 122 4.56 0.17 20.52
C ILE A 122 3.03 0.20 20.49
N GLY A 123 2.44 1.12 19.73
CA GLY A 123 1.02 1.42 19.75
C GLY A 123 0.15 0.33 19.13
N ILE A 124 0.58 -0.31 18.03
CA ILE A 124 -0.21 -1.36 17.38
C ILE A 124 -0.40 -2.58 18.32
N PRO A 125 0.66 -3.13 18.96
CA PRO A 125 0.48 -4.19 19.95
C PRO A 125 -0.35 -3.76 21.15
N LEU A 126 -0.12 -2.56 21.71
CA LEU A 126 -0.93 -2.05 22.81
C LEU A 126 -2.42 -2.06 22.44
N ILE A 127 -2.80 -1.51 21.29
CA ILE A 127 -4.20 -1.50 20.85
C ILE A 127 -4.73 -2.92 20.64
N THR A 128 -4.04 -3.72 19.83
CA THR A 128 -4.56 -5.02 19.38
C THR A 128 -4.58 -6.08 20.48
N MET A 129 -3.70 -5.97 21.49
CA MET A 129 -3.59 -6.93 22.59
C MET A 129 -4.34 -6.51 23.85
N THR A 130 -4.80 -5.25 23.97
CA THR A 130 -5.47 -4.78 25.19
C THR A 130 -6.89 -4.25 24.95
N VAL A 131 -7.21 -3.78 23.75
CA VAL A 131 -8.48 -3.10 23.49
C VAL A 131 -9.49 -4.07 22.88
N ASN A 132 -10.67 -4.16 23.51
CA ASN A 132 -11.82 -4.97 23.09
C ASN A 132 -11.52 -6.49 23.03
N ARG A 133 -12.55 -7.33 22.85
CA ARG A 133 -12.42 -8.80 22.84
C ARG A 133 -12.86 -9.37 21.49
N PRO A 134 -12.20 -10.45 21.01
CA PRO A 134 -11.03 -11.10 21.61
C PRO A 134 -9.72 -10.35 21.28
N THR A 135 -8.83 -10.18 22.25
CA THR A 135 -7.53 -9.53 22.02
C THR A 135 -6.61 -10.41 21.17
N LEU A 136 -5.74 -9.81 20.36
CA LEU A 136 -4.83 -10.59 19.51
C LEU A 136 -3.72 -11.26 20.33
N PRO A 137 -3.34 -12.50 20.02
CA PRO A 137 -2.10 -13.09 20.53
C PRO A 137 -0.87 -12.33 19.99
N PRO A 138 0.26 -12.34 20.72
CA PRO A 138 1.45 -11.54 20.38
C PRO A 138 1.95 -11.73 18.95
N ALA A 139 1.93 -12.95 18.42
CA ALA A 139 2.39 -13.25 17.05
C ALA A 139 1.55 -12.52 15.98
N LEU A 140 0.24 -12.40 16.15
CA LEU A 140 -0.62 -11.68 15.20
C LEU A 140 -0.49 -10.17 15.35
N ALA A 141 -0.32 -9.67 16.57
CA ALA A 141 0.01 -8.26 16.80
C ALA A 141 1.33 -7.87 16.11
N ALA A 142 2.36 -8.73 16.22
CA ALA A 142 3.63 -8.54 15.52
C ALA A 142 3.45 -8.58 13.99
N ALA A 143 2.63 -9.48 13.45
CA ALA A 143 2.31 -9.52 12.03
C ALA A 143 1.65 -8.22 11.54
N CYS A 144 0.74 -7.64 12.33
CA CYS A 144 0.15 -6.33 12.05
C CYS A 144 1.22 -5.23 11.99
N VAL A 145 2.17 -5.21 12.94
CA VAL A 145 3.29 -4.25 12.93
C VAL A 145 4.12 -4.41 11.67
N VAL A 146 4.57 -5.63 11.36
CA VAL A 146 5.43 -5.90 10.20
C VAL A 146 4.73 -5.49 8.89
N ALA A 147 3.48 -5.91 8.69
CA ALA A 147 2.71 -5.55 7.51
C ALA A 147 2.53 -4.03 7.39
N THR A 148 2.25 -3.34 8.51
CA THR A 148 2.13 -1.87 8.53
C THR A 148 3.44 -1.19 8.18
N LEU A 149 4.57 -1.60 8.75
CA LEU A 149 5.86 -0.98 8.51
C LEU A 149 6.37 -1.20 7.09
N LEU A 150 6.20 -2.41 6.53
CA LEU A 150 6.56 -2.71 5.15
C LEU A 150 5.66 -1.95 4.17
N GLY A 151 4.35 -1.96 4.40
CA GLY A 151 3.41 -1.17 3.61
C GLY A 151 3.73 0.32 3.67
N LEU A 152 4.04 0.85 4.85
CA LEU A 152 4.39 2.25 5.05
C LEU A 152 5.68 2.63 4.34
N ALA A 153 6.70 1.77 4.35
CA ALA A 153 7.94 2.01 3.60
C ALA A 153 7.62 2.24 2.11
N VAL A 154 6.79 1.38 1.52
CA VAL A 154 6.36 1.50 0.11
C VAL A 154 5.49 2.74 -0.10
N ALA A 155 4.57 3.03 0.83
CA ALA A 155 3.64 4.16 0.76
C ALA A 155 4.32 5.53 0.75
N LEU A 156 5.49 5.67 1.39
CA LEU A 156 6.21 6.94 1.50
C LEU A 156 7.13 7.23 0.31
N LEU A 157 7.60 6.20 -0.40
CA LEU A 157 8.47 6.34 -1.57
C LEU A 157 7.96 7.33 -2.63
N PRO A 158 6.69 7.30 -3.08
CA PRO A 158 6.23 8.19 -4.14
C PRO A 158 6.10 9.66 -3.72
N GLY A 159 6.18 9.99 -2.41
CA GLY A 159 5.93 11.36 -1.92
C GLY A 159 6.85 12.40 -2.55
N LYS A 160 8.15 12.10 -2.67
CA LYS A 160 9.10 13.01 -3.32
C LYS A 160 8.76 13.23 -4.80
N TRP A 161 8.43 12.16 -5.51
CA TRP A 161 8.06 12.24 -6.93
C TRP A 161 6.72 12.97 -7.11
N ALA A 162 5.78 12.83 -6.18
CA ALA A 162 4.52 13.56 -6.22
C ALA A 162 4.73 15.08 -6.10
N ALA A 163 5.71 15.52 -5.30
CA ALA A 163 6.08 16.92 -5.18
C ALA A 163 6.85 17.45 -6.41
N GLU A 164 7.87 16.71 -6.86
CA GLU A 164 8.85 17.23 -7.84
C GLU A 164 8.48 16.89 -9.29
N GLN A 165 7.91 15.71 -9.55
CA GLN A 165 7.70 15.14 -10.88
C GLN A 165 6.36 14.37 -10.97
N PRO A 166 5.21 15.00 -10.66
CA PRO A 166 3.92 14.30 -10.53
C PRO A 166 3.47 13.61 -11.83
N VAL A 167 3.81 14.19 -12.98
CA VAL A 167 3.50 13.60 -14.29
C VAL A 167 4.29 12.32 -14.50
N ASP A 168 5.58 12.28 -14.16
CA ASP A 168 6.40 11.09 -14.35
C ASP A 168 6.04 10.00 -13.33
N LEU A 169 5.60 10.38 -12.13
CA LEU A 169 4.97 9.44 -11.18
C LEU A 169 3.69 8.82 -11.73
N PHE A 170 2.82 9.61 -12.37
CA PHE A 170 1.62 9.09 -13.02
C PHE A 170 1.98 8.08 -14.13
N TRP A 171 2.96 8.41 -14.96
CA TRP A 171 3.44 7.48 -15.98
C TRP A 171 4.02 6.20 -15.37
N LEU A 172 4.80 6.29 -14.29
CA LEU A 172 5.34 5.12 -13.60
C LEU A 172 4.23 4.26 -12.98
N ALA A 173 3.22 4.88 -12.38
CA ALA A 173 2.05 4.17 -11.87
C ALA A 173 1.31 3.46 -13.02
N ALA A 174 1.13 4.14 -14.16
CA ALA A 174 0.52 3.54 -15.34
C ALA A 174 1.32 2.34 -15.87
N ASP A 175 2.66 2.38 -15.89
CA ASP A 175 3.45 1.18 -16.22
C ASP A 175 3.23 0.07 -15.19
N GLY A 176 3.23 0.42 -13.89
CA GLY A 176 3.05 -0.51 -12.79
C GLY A 176 1.71 -1.27 -12.83
N VAL A 177 0.67 -0.69 -13.43
CA VAL A 177 -0.62 -1.38 -13.68
C VAL A 177 -0.42 -2.67 -14.47
N GLY A 178 0.54 -2.72 -15.39
CA GLY A 178 0.84 -3.92 -16.18
C GLY A 178 1.33 -5.10 -15.33
N LEU A 179 1.83 -4.84 -14.13
CA LEU A 179 2.25 -5.89 -13.21
C LEU A 179 1.12 -6.41 -12.32
N ILE A 180 0.01 -5.68 -12.18
CA ILE A 180 -1.09 -6.04 -11.29
C ILE A 180 -1.68 -7.42 -11.63
N PRO A 181 -2.03 -7.74 -12.90
CA PRO A 181 -2.60 -9.04 -13.22
C PRO A 181 -1.65 -10.17 -12.86
N SER A 182 -0.37 -10.06 -13.23
CA SER A 182 0.63 -11.08 -12.91
C SER A 182 0.78 -11.26 -11.41
N LEU A 183 0.93 -10.17 -10.64
CA LEU A 183 1.13 -10.23 -9.19
C LEU A 183 -0.09 -10.77 -8.44
N LEU A 184 -1.30 -10.31 -8.80
CA LEU A 184 -2.53 -10.70 -8.11
C LEU A 184 -3.10 -12.06 -8.57
N LEU A 185 -2.71 -12.56 -9.76
CA LEU A 185 -3.21 -13.84 -10.27
C LEU A 185 -2.26 -15.01 -9.99
N LEU A 186 -1.08 -14.79 -9.41
CA LEU A 186 -0.21 -15.89 -8.95
C LEU A 186 -0.97 -16.85 -8.00
N ARG A 187 -1.77 -16.31 -7.08
CA ARG A 187 -2.62 -17.08 -6.16
C ARG A 187 -3.64 -17.99 -6.85
N VAL A 188 -4.01 -17.74 -8.12
CA VAL A 188 -5.05 -18.52 -8.81
C VAL A 188 -4.62 -19.98 -8.97
N ILE A 189 -3.31 -20.22 -9.05
CA ILE A 189 -2.70 -21.55 -9.17
C ILE A 189 -2.93 -22.38 -7.88
N GLU A 190 -3.08 -21.74 -6.73
CA GLU A 190 -3.27 -22.40 -5.44
C GLU A 190 -4.74 -22.68 -5.11
N LEU A 191 -5.70 -22.04 -5.82
CA LEU A 191 -7.13 -22.14 -5.51
C LEU A 191 -7.69 -23.57 -5.58
N PRO A 192 -7.33 -24.43 -6.57
CA PRO A 192 -7.80 -25.81 -6.62
C PRO A 192 -7.37 -26.63 -5.41
N GLY A 193 -6.14 -26.40 -4.92
CA GLY A 193 -5.59 -27.06 -3.73
C GLY A 193 -6.27 -26.63 -2.42
N ARG A 194 -7.05 -25.54 -2.44
CA ARG A 194 -7.77 -25.00 -1.27
C ARG A 194 -9.27 -25.28 -1.27
N GLY A 195 -9.73 -26.22 -2.11
CA GLY A 195 -11.12 -26.69 -2.10
C GLY A 195 -12.12 -25.74 -2.78
N LEU A 196 -11.65 -24.67 -3.43
CA LEU A 196 -12.49 -23.88 -4.34
C LEU A 196 -12.63 -24.66 -5.65
N SER A 197 -13.87 -24.92 -6.07
CA SER A 197 -14.21 -25.68 -7.28
C SER A 197 -13.91 -24.89 -8.57
N VAL A 198 -12.65 -24.48 -8.77
CA VAL A 198 -12.17 -23.84 -9.98
C VAL A 198 -11.50 -24.91 -10.83
N SER A 199 -11.95 -25.08 -12.08
CA SER A 199 -11.34 -26.06 -12.98
C SER A 199 -9.87 -25.71 -13.27
N ASN A 200 -9.01 -26.71 -13.46
CA ASN A 200 -7.62 -26.49 -13.87
C ASN A 200 -7.52 -25.64 -15.15
N ALA A 201 -8.46 -25.83 -16.08
CA ALA A 201 -8.53 -25.03 -17.30
C ALA A 201 -8.75 -23.55 -16.98
N THR A 202 -9.67 -23.25 -16.06
CA THR A 202 -9.95 -21.87 -15.60
C THR A 202 -8.72 -21.24 -14.97
N VAL A 203 -7.99 -21.98 -14.12
CA VAL A 203 -6.75 -21.51 -13.50
C VAL A 203 -5.72 -21.11 -14.55
N TRP A 204 -5.43 -22.01 -15.50
CA TRP A 204 -4.47 -21.74 -16.57
C TRP A 204 -4.88 -20.56 -17.45
N ILE A 205 -6.16 -20.44 -17.80
CA ILE A 205 -6.67 -19.32 -18.59
C ILE A 205 -6.42 -17.99 -17.87
N PHE A 206 -6.75 -17.89 -16.58
CA PHE A 206 -6.53 -16.66 -15.83
C PHE A 206 -5.04 -16.34 -15.64
N SER A 207 -4.21 -17.33 -15.30
CA SER A 207 -2.78 -17.10 -15.09
C SER A 207 -2.07 -16.70 -16.38
N VAL A 208 -2.27 -17.44 -17.48
CA VAL A 208 -1.66 -17.13 -18.78
C VAL A 208 -2.24 -15.82 -19.34
N GLY A 209 -3.55 -15.63 -19.24
CA GLY A 209 -4.22 -14.40 -19.68
C GLY A 209 -3.73 -13.17 -18.91
N GLY A 210 -3.50 -13.30 -17.60
CA GLY A 210 -2.94 -12.24 -16.76
C GLY A 210 -1.53 -11.84 -17.20
N ILE A 211 -0.66 -12.83 -17.45
CA ILE A 211 0.71 -12.58 -17.92
C ILE A 211 0.70 -11.92 -19.31
N ILE A 212 -0.06 -12.46 -20.26
CA ILE A 212 -0.18 -11.90 -21.61
C ILE A 212 -0.74 -10.47 -21.54
N GLY A 213 -1.79 -10.25 -20.75
CA GLY A 213 -2.37 -8.93 -20.54
C GLY A 213 -1.37 -7.93 -19.99
N GLY A 214 -0.56 -8.34 -19.01
CA GLY A 214 0.53 -7.52 -18.47
C GLY A 214 1.61 -7.19 -19.51
N ILE A 215 2.03 -8.17 -20.31
CA ILE A 215 3.00 -7.96 -21.40
C ILE A 215 2.46 -6.97 -22.44
N VAL A 216 1.22 -7.18 -22.90
CA VAL A 216 0.55 -6.30 -23.86
C VAL A 216 0.45 -4.89 -23.30
N TRP A 217 0.06 -4.74 -22.04
CA TRP A 217 -0.01 -3.42 -21.38
C TRP A 217 1.35 -2.73 -21.34
N LEU A 218 2.41 -3.42 -20.89
CA LEU A 218 3.76 -2.86 -20.85
C LEU A 218 4.29 -2.51 -22.24
N ALA A 219 3.95 -3.28 -23.28
CA ALA A 219 4.29 -2.96 -24.65
C ALA A 219 3.59 -1.68 -25.14
N VAL A 220 2.29 -1.54 -24.85
CA VAL A 220 1.52 -0.32 -25.14
C VAL A 220 2.12 0.88 -24.41
N MET A 221 2.40 0.76 -23.11
CA MET A 221 2.99 1.84 -22.33
C MET A 221 4.39 2.21 -22.82
N THR A 222 5.20 1.24 -23.22
CA THR A 222 6.51 1.46 -23.86
C THR A 222 6.36 2.25 -25.15
N PHE A 223 5.44 1.85 -26.04
CA PHE A 223 5.16 2.59 -27.27
C PHE A 223 4.68 4.02 -27.00
N LEU A 224 3.76 4.19 -26.05
CA LEU A 224 3.26 5.51 -25.65
C LEU A 224 4.38 6.39 -25.09
N ARG A 225 5.30 5.85 -24.30
CA ARG A 225 6.47 6.58 -23.79
C ARG A 225 7.41 6.99 -24.91
N ILE A 226 7.71 6.13 -25.88
CA ILE A 226 8.51 6.47 -27.06
C ILE A 226 7.85 7.59 -27.85
N TRP A 227 6.55 7.44 -28.15
CA TRP A 227 5.78 8.42 -28.91
C TRP A 227 5.73 9.79 -28.20
N ARG A 228 5.56 9.79 -26.86
CA ARG A 228 5.58 10.99 -26.03
C ARG A 228 6.98 11.44 -25.61
N ARG A 229 8.04 10.79 -26.10
CA ARG A 229 9.45 11.07 -25.77
C ARG A 229 9.73 11.12 -24.26
N LYS A 230 9.12 10.21 -23.51
CA LYS A 230 9.32 10.03 -22.08
C LYS A 230 10.43 9.02 -21.81
N GLU A 231 11.18 9.24 -20.72
CA GLU A 231 12.22 8.30 -20.28
C GLU A 231 11.61 6.95 -19.88
N MET A 232 12.35 5.87 -20.08
CA MET A 232 11.92 4.53 -19.68
C MET A 232 12.18 4.32 -18.18
N PRO A 233 11.23 3.75 -17.43
CA PRO A 233 11.45 3.46 -16.02
C PRO A 233 12.52 2.37 -15.88
N ARG A 234 13.33 2.48 -14.82
CA ARG A 234 14.22 1.38 -14.43
C ARG A 234 13.39 0.21 -13.91
N SER A 235 13.85 -1.02 -14.14
CA SER A 235 13.16 -2.25 -13.70
C SER A 235 12.80 -2.25 -12.22
N GLY A 236 13.71 -1.79 -11.34
CA GLY A 236 13.44 -1.68 -9.90
C GLY A 236 12.32 -0.68 -9.57
N ALA A 237 12.24 0.45 -10.28
CA ALA A 237 11.17 1.41 -10.09
C ALA A 237 9.82 0.86 -10.57
N LEU A 238 9.82 0.15 -11.71
CA LEU A 238 8.65 -0.53 -12.24
C LEU A 238 8.14 -1.60 -11.26
N LEU A 239 9.04 -2.43 -10.72
CA LEU A 239 8.69 -3.46 -9.73
C LEU A 239 8.10 -2.85 -8.46
N LEU A 240 8.73 -1.81 -7.91
CA LEU A 240 8.22 -1.11 -6.73
C LEU A 240 6.86 -0.44 -6.99
N ALA A 241 6.64 0.12 -8.18
CA ALA A 241 5.33 0.64 -8.57
C ALA A 241 4.28 -0.49 -8.63
N GLY A 242 4.63 -1.64 -9.20
CA GLY A 242 3.78 -2.83 -9.21
C GLY A 242 3.44 -3.30 -7.79
N PHE A 243 4.40 -3.34 -6.87
CA PHE A 243 4.17 -3.69 -5.46
C PHE A 243 3.31 -2.66 -4.73
N GLY A 244 3.58 -1.36 -4.91
CA GLY A 244 2.77 -0.30 -4.32
C GLY A 244 1.33 -0.35 -4.79
N LEU A 245 1.10 -0.60 -6.07
CA LEU A 245 -0.26 -0.75 -6.61
C LEU A 245 -0.91 -2.04 -6.10
N SER A 246 -0.24 -3.19 -6.24
CA SER A 246 -0.86 -4.51 -6.00
C SER A 246 -1.03 -4.84 -4.51
N TYR A 247 -0.08 -4.47 -3.67
CA TYR A 247 -0.03 -4.91 -2.27
C TYR A 247 -0.30 -3.81 -1.26
N VAL A 248 -0.37 -2.55 -1.68
CA VAL A 248 -0.69 -1.41 -0.80
C VAL A 248 -1.96 -0.70 -1.27
N LEU A 249 -2.05 -0.31 -2.55
CA LEU A 249 -3.24 0.38 -3.07
C LEU A 249 -4.44 -0.55 -3.24
N MET A 250 -4.27 -1.73 -3.83
CA MET A 250 -5.38 -2.63 -4.11
C MET A 250 -6.10 -3.15 -2.85
N PRO A 251 -5.42 -3.44 -1.73
CA PRO A 251 -6.10 -3.69 -0.45
C PRO A 251 -6.99 -2.53 0.00
N LEU A 252 -6.52 -1.28 -0.15
CA LEU A 252 -7.33 -0.10 0.13
C LEU A 252 -8.51 0.03 -0.84
N VAL A 253 -8.27 -0.12 -2.14
CA VAL A 253 -9.31 -0.07 -3.17
C VAL A 253 -10.39 -1.09 -2.88
N HIS A 254 -10.00 -2.31 -2.50
CA HIS A 254 -10.95 -3.33 -2.09
C HIS A 254 -11.75 -2.85 -0.87
N TYR A 255 -11.09 -2.35 0.18
CA TYR A 255 -11.76 -1.84 1.38
C TYR A 255 -12.78 -0.74 1.06
N LEU A 256 -12.43 0.22 0.18
CA LEU A 256 -13.27 1.39 -0.12
C LEU A 256 -14.33 1.14 -1.20
N LEU A 257 -14.09 0.26 -2.17
CA LEU A 257 -14.91 0.14 -3.38
C LEU A 257 -15.47 -1.27 -3.59
N ALA A 258 -14.78 -2.32 -3.12
CA ALA A 258 -15.18 -3.71 -3.33
C ALA A 258 -15.86 -4.34 -2.10
N THR A 259 -16.18 -3.55 -1.08
CA THR A 259 -17.02 -3.97 0.05
C THR A 259 -18.37 -3.28 0.01
N PRO A 260 -19.46 -3.92 0.47
CA PRO A 260 -20.77 -3.29 0.51
C PRO A 260 -20.76 -1.99 1.32
N PRO A 261 -21.47 -0.93 0.88
CA PRO A 261 -21.52 0.34 1.63
C PRO A 261 -22.08 0.19 3.05
N ALA A 262 -22.99 -0.77 3.25
CA ALA A 262 -23.62 -1.03 4.54
C ALA A 262 -22.66 -1.64 5.58
N TYR A 263 -21.59 -2.32 5.15
CA TYR A 263 -20.57 -2.86 6.05
C TYR A 263 -19.22 -2.95 5.35
N ARG A 264 -18.27 -2.12 5.81
CA ARG A 264 -16.89 -2.17 5.35
C ARG A 264 -16.15 -3.28 6.09
N TYR A 265 -15.32 -4.04 5.36
CA TYR A 265 -14.53 -5.11 5.95
C TYR A 265 -13.11 -5.19 5.37
N ILE A 266 -12.16 -5.65 6.17
CA ILE A 266 -10.79 -5.90 5.73
C ILE A 266 -10.73 -7.25 5.01
N SER A 267 -10.22 -7.24 3.77
CA SER A 267 -10.10 -8.44 2.94
C SER A 267 -9.09 -9.44 3.51
N THR A 268 -9.25 -10.70 3.13
CA THR A 268 -8.26 -11.75 3.38
C THR A 268 -7.00 -11.48 2.56
N ALA A 269 -5.86 -11.96 3.05
CA ALA A 269 -4.60 -11.89 2.31
C ALA A 269 -4.59 -12.79 1.08
N SER A 270 -5.34 -13.90 1.11
CA SER A 270 -5.56 -14.75 -0.06
C SER A 270 -6.22 -14.03 -1.21
N ASN A 271 -6.73 -12.80 -1.04
CA ASN A 271 -7.15 -12.00 -2.17
C ASN A 271 -6.03 -11.35 -2.98
N PHE A 272 -4.83 -11.22 -2.41
CA PHE A 272 -3.71 -10.47 -2.99
C PHE A 272 -2.42 -11.28 -3.06
N PHE A 273 -2.19 -12.18 -2.12
CA PHE A 273 -0.94 -12.92 -1.98
C PHE A 273 -1.10 -14.40 -2.36
N ALA A 274 -0.06 -14.93 -2.98
CA ALA A 274 0.22 -16.35 -3.14
C ALA A 274 0.90 -16.90 -1.86
N PHE A 275 0.72 -18.18 -1.55
CA PHE A 275 1.15 -18.86 -0.32
C PHE A 275 1.74 -20.24 -0.56
#